data_AF-A0AAQ2C3S4-F1
#
_entry.id   AF-A0AAQ2C3S4-F1
#
_cell.length_a   1.000
_cell.length_b   1.000
_cell.length_c   1.000
_cell.angle_alpha   90.00
_cell.angle_beta   90.00
_cell.angle_gamma   90.00
#
_symmetry.space_group_name_H-M   'P 1'
#
loop_
_entity.id
_entity.type
_entity.pdbx_description
1 polymer ?
#
loop_
_entity_poly.entity_id
_entity_poly.type
_entity_poly.pdbx_seq_one_letter_code
_entity_poly.pdbx_strand_id
1 'polypeptide(L)'
;MTLSTENLSTESLSTENLPGGVPQHVGVLGGGRMGAGIAHAFLMAGASVTVVEQGDAAAAAAHDRVMAAVDKSVSRGSVAAGRDELFGRLSVATDAAAFAGSGLVVEAVPEIVALKTQALRTVEAHLAPTAWLASNTSSLSITDLAEALDRPERFIGLHFFNPVPVSTLIEVVTGERTDPELARLAQSWVSALGKTPIMVRDSPGFASSRLGVAIALEAIRMVEEGVASPEDIDAAMVLGYKHPVGPLRTTDIVGLDVRLGIAEHLHETLGDRFTPPQLLRDLVARGDLGRKSGRGFFDWKDAS
;
A
#
# COMPACT_ATOMS: atom_id res chain seq x y z
N MET A 1 -19.85 25.25 36.72
CA MET A 1 -20.39 25.37 35.35
C MET A 1 -19.87 24.16 34.59
N THR A 2 -20.62 23.07 34.65
CA THR A 2 -20.27 21.74 34.15
C THR A 2 -20.59 21.73 32.66
N LEU A 3 -19.57 21.69 31.81
CA LEU A 3 -19.75 21.46 30.38
C LEU A 3 -19.91 19.96 30.14
N SER A 4 -21.12 19.61 29.73
CA SER A 4 -21.56 18.29 29.29
C SER A 4 -20.71 17.80 28.11
N THR A 5 -20.15 16.61 28.26
CA THR A 5 -19.62 15.81 27.16
C THR A 5 -20.79 15.35 26.28
N GLU A 6 -21.04 16.06 25.19
CA GLU A 6 -21.89 15.54 24.12
C GLU A 6 -21.18 14.36 23.44
N ASN A 7 -21.84 13.20 23.51
CA ASN A 7 -21.51 12.01 22.74
C ASN A 7 -21.46 12.38 21.25
N LEU A 8 -20.27 12.37 20.66
CA LEU A 8 -20.13 12.12 19.23
C LEU A 8 -20.52 10.66 18.99
N SER A 9 -21.79 10.47 18.68
CA SER A 9 -22.31 9.23 18.11
C SER A 9 -21.53 8.94 16.83
N THR A 10 -20.65 7.95 16.86
CA THR A 10 -20.22 7.23 15.68
C THR A 10 -21.45 6.57 15.09
N GLU A 11 -22.13 7.27 14.18
CA GLU A 11 -23.04 6.61 13.24
C GLU A 11 -22.21 5.57 12.50
N SER A 12 -22.48 4.31 12.84
CA SER A 12 -21.97 3.16 12.14
C SER A 12 -22.30 3.33 10.66
N LEU A 13 -21.27 3.47 9.83
CA LEU A 13 -21.39 3.28 8.39
C LEU A 13 -21.99 1.89 8.19
N SER A 14 -23.28 1.86 7.89
CA SER A 14 -24.03 0.64 7.64
C SER A 14 -23.44 -0.04 6.41
N THR A 15 -22.69 -1.11 6.64
CA THR A 15 -22.31 -2.08 5.62
C THR A 15 -23.57 -2.80 5.14
N GLU A 16 -24.36 -2.13 4.30
CA GLU A 16 -25.39 -2.83 3.53
C GLU A 16 -24.70 -3.87 2.64
N ASN A 17 -25.14 -5.11 2.78
CA ASN A 17 -24.61 -6.32 2.16
C ASN A 17 -24.38 -6.13 0.65
N LEU A 18 -23.13 -5.89 0.29
CA LEU A 18 -22.63 -6.04 -1.08
C LEU A 18 -22.35 -7.53 -1.34
N PRO A 19 -22.49 -8.04 -2.58
CA PRO A 19 -22.39 -9.47 -2.89
C PRO A 19 -21.09 -10.06 -2.30
N GLY A 20 -21.24 -11.03 -1.40
CA GLY A 20 -20.19 -11.42 -0.46
C GLY A 20 -19.05 -12.18 -1.11
N GLY A 21 -17.87 -11.55 -1.21
CA GLY A 21 -16.61 -12.22 -1.50
C GLY A 21 -15.65 -11.39 -2.35
N VAL A 22 -14.40 -11.84 -2.40
CA VAL A 22 -13.42 -11.38 -3.39
C VAL A 22 -13.69 -12.03 -4.76
N PRO A 23 -13.17 -11.47 -5.88
CA PRO A 23 -13.25 -12.15 -7.18
C PRO A 23 -12.65 -13.56 -7.11
N GLN A 24 -13.26 -14.53 -7.79
CA GLN A 24 -12.82 -15.94 -7.73
C GLN A 24 -11.40 -16.14 -8.28
N HIS A 25 -11.03 -15.38 -9.31
CA HIS A 25 -9.69 -15.39 -9.90
C HIS A 25 -9.11 -13.98 -9.84
N VAL A 26 -7.97 -13.84 -9.16
CA VAL A 26 -7.26 -12.57 -8.98
C VAL A 26 -5.85 -12.68 -9.56
N GLY A 27 -5.49 -11.76 -10.44
CA GLY A 27 -4.12 -11.62 -10.90
C GLY A 27 -3.34 -10.61 -10.05
N VAL A 28 -2.05 -10.83 -9.92
CA VAL A 28 -1.11 -9.86 -9.35
C VAL A 28 0.06 -9.71 -10.31
N LEU A 29 0.30 -8.50 -10.81
CA LEU A 29 1.47 -8.22 -11.64
C LEU A 29 2.61 -7.69 -10.77
N GLY A 30 3.72 -8.44 -10.73
CA GLY A 30 4.84 -8.21 -9.82
C GLY A 30 4.66 -8.98 -8.52
N GLY A 31 5.60 -9.87 -8.20
CA GLY A 31 5.63 -10.77 -7.05
C GLY A 31 6.73 -10.43 -6.04
N GLY A 32 7.15 -9.16 -6.04
CA GLY A 32 7.99 -8.58 -4.99
C GLY A 32 7.30 -8.58 -3.61
N ARG A 33 7.84 -7.83 -2.65
CA ARG A 33 7.33 -7.82 -1.27
C ARG A 33 5.82 -7.50 -1.17
N MET A 34 5.38 -6.44 -1.85
CA MET A 34 3.98 -6.03 -1.85
C MET A 34 3.11 -7.03 -2.60
N GLY A 35 3.49 -7.37 -3.83
CA GLY A 35 2.76 -8.32 -4.66
C GLY A 35 2.54 -9.69 -4.02
N ALA A 36 3.58 -10.26 -3.39
CA ALA A 36 3.45 -11.52 -2.66
C ALA A 36 2.49 -11.39 -1.45
N GLY A 37 2.50 -10.24 -0.77
CA GLY A 37 1.55 -9.96 0.31
C GLY A 37 0.11 -9.78 -0.16
N ILE A 38 -0.10 -9.15 -1.32
CA ILE A 38 -1.41 -8.99 -1.96
C ILE A 38 -1.94 -10.35 -2.41
N ALA A 39 -1.12 -11.15 -3.09
CA ALA A 39 -1.45 -12.50 -3.51
C ALA A 39 -1.84 -13.38 -2.32
N HIS A 40 -1.05 -13.34 -1.23
CA HIS A 40 -1.36 -14.01 0.03
C HIS A 40 -2.71 -13.57 0.59
N ALA A 41 -3.01 -12.27 0.66
CA ALA A 41 -4.27 -11.78 1.20
C ALA A 41 -5.49 -12.32 0.43
N PHE A 42 -5.45 -12.32 -0.90
CA PHE A 42 -6.53 -12.87 -1.73
C PHE A 42 -6.65 -14.39 -1.62
N LEU A 43 -5.53 -15.12 -1.53
CA LEU A 43 -5.54 -16.57 -1.26
C LEU A 43 -6.23 -16.89 0.07
N MET A 44 -5.91 -16.15 1.15
CA MET A 44 -6.53 -16.37 2.46
C MET A 44 -8.04 -16.06 2.45
N ALA A 45 -8.48 -15.15 1.58
CA ALA A 45 -9.90 -14.85 1.35
C ALA A 45 -10.59 -15.85 0.40
N GLY A 46 -9.87 -16.86 -0.08
CA GLY A 46 -10.43 -17.96 -0.87
C GLY A 46 -10.37 -17.79 -2.38
N ALA A 47 -9.71 -16.76 -2.90
CA ALA A 47 -9.49 -16.63 -4.35
C ALA A 47 -8.45 -17.64 -4.88
N SER A 48 -8.55 -17.97 -6.15
CA SER A 48 -7.44 -18.49 -6.95
C SER A 48 -6.60 -17.32 -7.44
N VAL A 49 -5.28 -17.39 -7.29
CA VAL A 49 -4.37 -16.28 -7.57
C VAL A 49 -3.32 -16.66 -8.61
N THR A 50 -3.11 -15.77 -9.58
CA THR A 50 -2.03 -15.87 -10.56
C THR A 50 -1.07 -14.70 -10.37
N VAL A 51 0.21 -14.97 -10.10
CA VAL A 51 1.25 -13.93 -10.04
C VAL A 51 2.07 -13.96 -11.31
N VAL A 52 2.18 -12.82 -12.00
CA VAL A 52 3.01 -12.68 -13.20
C VAL A 52 4.27 -11.88 -12.87
N GLU A 53 5.43 -12.40 -13.29
CA GLU A 53 6.76 -11.83 -13.04
C GLU A 53 7.61 -11.80 -14.31
N GLN A 54 8.68 -10.98 -14.29
CA GLN A 54 9.64 -10.93 -15.40
C GLN A 54 10.62 -12.11 -15.32
N GLY A 55 10.28 -13.19 -16.03
CA GLY A 55 11.13 -14.37 -16.21
C GLY A 55 11.00 -15.43 -15.11
N ASP A 56 11.43 -16.64 -15.44
CA ASP A 56 11.14 -17.85 -14.65
C ASP A 56 11.72 -17.79 -13.23
N ALA A 57 12.92 -17.22 -13.08
CA ALA A 57 13.57 -17.08 -11.77
C ALA A 57 12.79 -16.14 -10.84
N ALA A 58 12.27 -15.03 -11.35
CA ALA A 58 11.46 -14.09 -10.58
C ALA A 58 10.09 -14.70 -10.23
N ALA A 59 9.47 -15.41 -11.17
CA ALA A 59 8.21 -16.14 -10.96
C ALA A 59 8.34 -17.22 -9.88
N ALA A 60 9.40 -18.03 -9.92
CA ALA A 60 9.69 -19.02 -8.88
C ALA A 60 9.92 -18.35 -7.51
N ALA A 61 10.69 -17.26 -7.46
CA ALA A 61 10.91 -16.53 -6.22
C ALA A 61 9.62 -15.89 -5.66
N ALA A 62 8.71 -15.44 -6.53
CA ALA A 62 7.41 -14.93 -6.11
C ALA A 62 6.54 -16.04 -5.50
N HIS A 63 6.49 -17.21 -6.15
CA HIS A 63 5.80 -18.38 -5.61
C HIS A 63 6.30 -18.72 -4.21
N ASP A 64 7.63 -18.81 -4.02
CA ASP A 64 8.23 -19.16 -2.73
C ASP A 64 7.92 -18.13 -1.64
N ARG A 65 7.93 -16.83 -1.97
CA ARG A 65 7.55 -15.76 -1.03
C ARG A 65 6.09 -15.89 -0.58
N VAL A 66 5.18 -16.16 -1.52
CA VAL A 66 3.76 -16.33 -1.20
C VAL A 66 3.57 -17.57 -0.32
N MET A 67 4.16 -18.70 -0.70
CA MET A 67 4.03 -19.95 0.07
C MET A 67 4.66 -19.85 1.46
N ALA A 68 5.78 -19.14 1.62
CA ALA A 68 6.34 -18.86 2.94
C ALA A 68 5.39 -18.03 3.84
N ALA A 69 4.60 -17.12 3.27
CA ALA A 69 3.57 -16.37 4.00
C ALA A 69 2.34 -17.24 4.32
N VAL A 70 1.95 -18.14 3.40
CA VAL A 70 0.91 -19.15 3.63
C VAL A 70 1.31 -20.07 4.78
N ASP A 71 2.51 -20.63 4.77
CA ASP A 71 3.02 -21.54 5.80
C ASP A 71 2.97 -20.91 7.20
N LYS A 72 3.36 -19.63 7.31
CA LYS A 72 3.25 -18.85 8.55
C LYS A 72 1.80 -18.62 9.00
N SER A 73 0.84 -18.60 8.09
CA SER A 73 -0.58 -18.36 8.42
C SER A 73 -1.27 -19.66 8.81
N VAL A 74 -0.96 -20.76 8.13
CA VAL A 74 -1.41 -22.11 8.48
C VAL A 74 -0.87 -22.51 9.86
N SER A 75 0.42 -22.29 10.13
CA SER A 75 1.03 -22.64 11.43
C SER A 75 0.45 -21.86 12.61
N ARG A 76 -0.08 -20.66 12.37
CA ARG A 76 -0.80 -19.83 13.37
C ARG A 76 -2.29 -20.18 13.49
N GLY A 77 -2.80 -21.13 12.72
CA GLY A 77 -4.23 -21.48 12.69
C GLY A 77 -5.12 -20.35 12.18
N SER A 78 -4.58 -19.43 11.38
CA SER A 78 -5.30 -18.23 10.91
C SER A 78 -6.23 -18.48 9.71
N VAL A 79 -6.25 -19.71 9.18
CA VAL A 79 -7.08 -20.10 8.04
C VAL A 79 -7.62 -21.52 8.22
N ALA A 80 -8.84 -21.76 7.72
CA ALA A 80 -9.48 -23.07 7.73
C ALA A 80 -9.00 -24.00 6.60
N ALA A 81 -8.62 -23.43 5.46
CA ALA A 81 -8.10 -24.18 4.31
C ALA A 81 -6.71 -24.77 4.62
N GLY A 82 -6.47 -25.98 4.12
CA GLY A 82 -5.17 -26.65 4.25
C GLY A 82 -4.11 -26.01 3.36
N ARG A 83 -2.83 -26.22 3.70
CA ARG A 83 -1.70 -25.75 2.89
C ARG A 83 -1.79 -26.23 1.44
N ASP A 84 -2.10 -27.51 1.21
CA ASP A 84 -2.14 -28.11 -0.13
C ASP A 84 -3.29 -27.55 -0.98
N GLU A 85 -4.41 -27.23 -0.33
CA GLU A 85 -5.54 -26.56 -0.99
C GLU A 85 -5.15 -25.15 -1.44
N LEU A 86 -4.49 -24.38 -0.58
CA LEU A 86 -4.02 -23.03 -0.89
C LEU A 86 -2.92 -23.03 -1.96
N PHE A 87 -2.04 -24.04 -1.93
CA PHE A 87 -1.05 -24.28 -2.97
C PHE A 87 -1.73 -24.54 -4.33
N GLY A 88 -2.78 -25.37 -4.37
CA GLY A 88 -3.54 -25.64 -5.60
C GLY A 88 -4.26 -24.41 -6.18
N ARG A 89 -4.43 -23.34 -5.39
CA ARG A 89 -5.04 -22.06 -5.80
C ARG A 89 -4.01 -21.02 -6.24
N LEU A 90 -2.71 -21.25 -6.05
CA LEU A 90 -1.64 -20.34 -6.46
C LEU A 90 -1.01 -20.83 -7.78
N SER A 91 -0.88 -19.92 -8.73
CA SER A 91 -0.11 -20.12 -9.96
C SER A 91 0.85 -18.95 -10.18
N VAL A 92 1.97 -19.23 -10.85
CA VAL A 92 2.90 -18.21 -11.33
C VAL A 92 3.11 -18.35 -12.83
N ALA A 93 3.29 -17.22 -13.50
CA ALA A 93 3.53 -17.16 -14.94
C ALA A 93 4.49 -16.03 -15.29
N THR A 94 4.95 -16.02 -16.54
CA THR A 94 5.85 -15.01 -17.09
C THR A 94 5.22 -14.18 -18.22
N ASP A 95 3.98 -14.51 -18.58
CA ASP A 95 3.20 -13.85 -19.62
C ASP A 95 1.88 -13.30 -19.02
N ALA A 96 1.57 -12.04 -19.32
CA ALA A 96 0.34 -11.38 -18.93
C ALA A 96 -0.92 -12.01 -19.55
N ALA A 97 -0.78 -12.80 -20.62
CA ALA A 97 -1.87 -13.62 -21.16
C ALA A 97 -2.50 -14.56 -20.11
N ALA A 98 -1.77 -14.91 -19.06
CA ALA A 98 -2.29 -15.68 -17.93
C ALA A 98 -3.43 -14.96 -17.17
N PHE A 99 -3.59 -13.64 -17.35
CA PHE A 99 -4.67 -12.87 -16.73
C PHE A 99 -6.02 -12.95 -17.44
N ALA A 100 -6.12 -13.63 -18.59
CA ALA A 100 -7.36 -13.66 -19.40
C ALA A 100 -8.62 -14.12 -18.63
N GLY A 101 -8.46 -14.98 -17.61
CA GLY A 101 -9.55 -15.45 -16.75
C GLY A 101 -9.74 -14.68 -15.44
N SER A 102 -8.92 -13.64 -15.17
CA SER A 102 -8.97 -12.89 -13.91
C SER A 102 -10.15 -11.92 -13.87
N GLY A 103 -10.87 -11.89 -12.74
CA GLY A 103 -11.92 -10.89 -12.50
C GLY A 103 -11.38 -9.56 -11.99
N LEU A 104 -10.20 -9.58 -11.38
CA LEU A 104 -9.44 -8.41 -10.92
C LEU A 104 -7.95 -8.69 -11.14
N VAL A 105 -7.20 -7.69 -11.59
CA VAL A 105 -5.72 -7.71 -11.53
C VAL A 105 -5.23 -6.53 -10.72
N VAL A 106 -4.28 -6.77 -9.81
CA VAL A 106 -3.62 -5.74 -9.01
C VAL A 106 -2.16 -5.60 -9.46
N GLU A 107 -1.80 -4.41 -9.94
CA GLU A 107 -0.44 -4.05 -10.33
C GLU A 107 0.39 -3.64 -9.09
N ALA A 108 1.57 -4.26 -8.92
CA ALA A 108 2.50 -4.02 -7.82
C ALA A 108 3.98 -4.05 -8.28
N VAL A 109 4.25 -3.53 -9.49
CA VAL A 109 5.57 -3.32 -10.07
C VAL A 109 6.24 -2.04 -9.48
N PRO A 110 7.54 -1.80 -9.74
CA PRO A 110 8.25 -0.64 -9.22
C PRO A 110 7.56 0.71 -9.50
N GLU A 111 7.76 1.68 -8.59
CA GLU A 111 7.15 3.01 -8.60
C GLU A 111 7.75 3.96 -9.66
N ILE A 112 7.81 3.50 -10.91
CA ILE A 112 8.32 4.25 -12.05
C ILE A 112 7.17 4.45 -13.04
N VAL A 113 6.79 5.71 -13.31
CA VAL A 113 5.63 6.07 -14.15
C VAL A 113 5.63 5.31 -15.48
N ALA A 114 6.75 5.31 -16.21
CA ALA A 114 6.85 4.65 -17.50
C ALA A 114 6.65 3.12 -17.40
N LEU A 115 7.20 2.48 -16.36
CA LEU A 115 7.05 1.04 -16.14
C LEU A 115 5.61 0.68 -15.77
N LYS A 116 4.99 1.43 -14.86
CA LYS A 116 3.59 1.21 -14.48
C LYS A 116 2.63 1.43 -15.65
N THR A 117 2.83 2.51 -16.39
CA THR A 117 2.02 2.83 -17.58
C THR A 117 2.07 1.68 -18.59
N GLN A 118 3.28 1.18 -18.89
CA GLN A 118 3.44 0.03 -19.79
C GLN A 118 2.82 -1.25 -19.20
N ALA A 119 3.05 -1.52 -17.92
CA ALA A 119 2.52 -2.68 -17.22
C ALA A 119 0.98 -2.71 -17.24
N LEU A 120 0.33 -1.59 -16.93
CA LEU A 120 -1.12 -1.48 -16.91
C LEU A 120 -1.73 -1.70 -18.31
N ARG A 121 -1.14 -1.11 -19.35
CA ARG A 121 -1.54 -1.35 -20.76
C ARG A 121 -1.43 -2.82 -21.15
N THR A 122 -0.29 -3.45 -20.82
CA THR A 122 -0.07 -4.87 -21.12
C THR A 122 -1.13 -5.73 -20.42
N VAL A 123 -1.44 -5.46 -19.15
CA VAL A 123 -2.48 -6.19 -18.43
C VAL A 123 -3.84 -5.97 -19.08
N GLU A 124 -4.22 -4.72 -19.33
CA GLU A 124 -5.52 -4.37 -19.91
C GLU A 124 -5.76 -5.07 -21.25
N ALA A 125 -4.75 -5.20 -22.10
CA ALA A 125 -4.84 -5.88 -23.39
C ALA A 125 -5.22 -7.37 -23.28
N HIS A 126 -4.94 -8.02 -22.15
CA HIS A 126 -5.27 -9.43 -21.90
C HIS A 126 -6.52 -9.62 -21.04
N LEU A 127 -7.06 -8.54 -20.46
CA LEU A 127 -8.25 -8.62 -19.61
C LEU A 127 -9.54 -8.67 -20.40
N ALA A 128 -10.46 -9.55 -19.98
CA ALA A 128 -11.82 -9.56 -20.47
C ALA A 128 -12.48 -8.16 -20.33
N PRO A 129 -13.44 -7.79 -21.20
CA PRO A 129 -14.14 -6.50 -21.12
C PRO A 129 -14.76 -6.20 -19.75
N THR A 130 -15.14 -7.24 -19.01
CA THR A 130 -15.80 -7.18 -17.70
C THR A 130 -14.85 -7.25 -16.50
N ALA A 131 -13.55 -7.45 -16.71
CA ALA A 131 -12.56 -7.53 -15.63
C ALA A 131 -12.14 -6.15 -15.12
N TRP A 132 -11.72 -6.09 -13.87
CA TRP A 132 -11.28 -4.87 -13.19
C TRP A 132 -9.75 -4.81 -13.11
N LEU A 133 -9.20 -3.59 -13.11
CA LEU A 133 -7.78 -3.34 -12.95
C LEU A 133 -7.56 -2.43 -11.76
N ALA A 134 -6.54 -2.72 -10.95
CA ALA A 134 -6.13 -1.87 -9.86
C ALA A 134 -4.62 -1.68 -9.81
N SER A 135 -4.16 -0.56 -9.25
CA SER A 135 -2.75 -0.33 -8.93
C SER A 135 -2.54 -0.18 -7.42
N ASN A 136 -1.47 -0.80 -6.91
CA ASN A 136 -0.97 -0.61 -5.54
C ASN A 136 0.01 0.58 -5.43
N THR A 137 0.05 1.49 -6.39
CA THR A 137 0.87 2.71 -6.29
C THR A 137 0.63 3.42 -4.95
N SER A 138 1.67 4.03 -4.39
CA SER A 138 1.64 4.74 -3.11
C SER A 138 1.58 6.26 -3.28
N SER A 139 1.88 6.77 -4.47
CA SER A 139 1.93 8.22 -4.71
C SER A 139 1.60 8.67 -6.13
N LEU A 140 1.60 7.78 -7.14
CA LEU A 140 1.28 8.19 -8.51
C LEU A 140 -0.21 8.41 -8.67
N SER A 141 -0.58 9.43 -9.44
CA SER A 141 -1.98 9.76 -9.71
C SER A 141 -2.67 8.60 -10.44
N ILE A 142 -3.80 8.17 -9.89
CA ILE A 142 -4.68 7.17 -10.53
C ILE A 142 -5.30 7.76 -11.80
N THR A 143 -5.62 9.05 -11.79
CA THR A 143 -6.18 9.78 -12.93
C THR A 143 -5.18 9.82 -14.09
N ASP A 144 -3.93 10.20 -13.81
CA ASP A 144 -2.87 10.25 -14.83
C ASP A 144 -2.55 8.86 -15.39
N LEU A 145 -2.44 7.85 -14.53
CA LEU A 145 -2.23 6.46 -14.97
C LEU A 145 -3.39 5.95 -15.83
N ALA A 146 -4.62 6.38 -15.56
CA ALA A 146 -5.79 5.99 -16.34
C ALA A 146 -5.76 6.56 -17.77
N GLU A 147 -5.07 7.67 -18.03
CA GLU A 147 -4.96 8.26 -19.39
C GLU A 147 -4.35 7.30 -20.41
N ALA A 148 -3.55 6.35 -19.93
CA ALA A 148 -2.90 5.37 -20.76
C ALA A 148 -3.77 4.17 -21.12
N LEU A 149 -4.97 4.03 -20.52
CA LEU A 149 -5.83 2.87 -20.63
C LEU A 149 -7.01 3.11 -21.59
N ASP A 150 -7.44 2.04 -22.24
CA ASP A 150 -8.60 2.03 -23.15
C ASP A 150 -9.92 2.08 -22.36
N ARG A 151 -9.95 1.54 -21.14
CA ARG A 151 -11.13 1.43 -20.24
C ARG A 151 -10.83 2.05 -18.87
N PRO A 152 -10.55 3.36 -18.81
CA PRO A 152 -10.15 4.05 -17.59
C PRO A 152 -11.19 3.97 -16.46
N GLU A 153 -12.47 3.79 -16.80
CA GLU A 153 -13.55 3.60 -15.83
C GLU A 153 -13.44 2.29 -15.03
N ARG A 154 -12.70 1.31 -15.56
CA ARG A 154 -12.46 0.02 -14.90
C ARG A 154 -11.15 -0.03 -14.11
N PHE A 155 -10.54 1.12 -13.88
CA PHE A 155 -9.28 1.28 -13.16
C PHE A 155 -9.44 2.04 -11.84
N ILE A 156 -8.76 1.57 -10.79
CA ILE A 156 -8.81 2.14 -9.44
C ILE A 156 -7.47 1.97 -8.71
N GLY A 157 -7.20 2.77 -7.68
CA GLY A 157 -6.13 2.48 -6.73
C GLY A 157 -6.61 1.56 -5.61
N LEU A 158 -5.83 0.51 -5.32
CA LEU A 158 -5.94 -0.32 -4.13
C LEU A 158 -4.59 -0.29 -3.40
N HIS A 159 -4.39 0.71 -2.56
CA HIS A 159 -3.11 0.95 -1.88
C HIS A 159 -3.05 0.14 -0.58
N PHE A 160 -2.31 -0.97 -0.61
CA PHE A 160 -2.00 -1.79 0.56
C PHE A 160 -0.79 -1.24 1.31
N PHE A 161 -0.71 -1.53 2.61
CA PHE A 161 0.41 -1.10 3.45
C PHE A 161 1.29 -2.28 3.86
N ASN A 162 2.60 -2.09 3.81
CA ASN A 162 3.57 -3.10 4.23
C ASN A 162 3.71 -3.15 5.77
N PRO A 163 3.74 -4.34 6.41
CA PRO A 163 3.49 -5.66 5.84
C PRO A 163 2.00 -5.95 5.57
N VAL A 164 1.68 -6.38 4.34
CA VAL A 164 0.29 -6.58 3.89
C VAL A 164 -0.52 -7.55 4.76
N PRO A 165 0.01 -8.70 5.23
CA PRO A 165 -0.76 -9.60 6.08
C PRO A 165 -1.14 -9.01 7.45
N VAL A 166 -0.37 -8.04 7.95
CA VAL A 166 -0.56 -7.43 9.28
C VAL A 166 -1.36 -6.14 9.19
N SER A 167 -1.21 -5.37 8.11
CA SER A 167 -1.96 -4.13 7.93
C SER A 167 -3.46 -4.36 7.92
N THR A 168 -4.19 -3.56 8.68
CA THR A 168 -5.65 -3.56 8.75
C THR A 168 -6.29 -2.54 7.80
N LEU A 169 -5.50 -1.78 7.04
CA LEU A 169 -5.96 -0.67 6.20
C LEU A 169 -5.65 -0.94 4.72
N ILE A 170 -6.55 -0.52 3.84
CA ILE A 170 -6.33 -0.32 2.40
C ILE A 170 -6.98 1.00 2.00
N GLU A 171 -6.26 1.84 1.26
CA GLU A 171 -6.88 3.02 0.62
C GLU A 171 -7.46 2.61 -0.73
N VAL A 172 -8.76 2.86 -0.89
CA VAL A 172 -9.47 2.73 -2.17
C VAL A 172 -9.46 4.09 -2.83
N VAL A 173 -8.59 4.26 -3.82
CA VAL A 173 -8.30 5.56 -4.46
C VAL A 173 -9.06 5.68 -5.77
N THR A 174 -9.99 6.62 -5.88
CA THR A 174 -10.78 6.83 -7.11
C THR A 174 -10.17 7.96 -7.95
N GLY A 175 -9.83 7.65 -9.20
CA GLY A 175 -9.49 8.66 -10.20
C GLY A 175 -10.73 9.32 -10.78
N GLU A 176 -10.56 10.36 -11.60
CA GLU A 176 -11.67 11.15 -12.16
C GLU A 176 -12.67 10.32 -12.98
N ARG A 177 -12.19 9.29 -13.68
CA ARG A 177 -13.01 8.44 -14.56
C ARG A 177 -13.43 7.12 -13.92
N THR A 178 -12.94 6.79 -12.73
CA THR A 178 -13.24 5.52 -12.05
C THR A 178 -14.75 5.34 -11.87
N ASP A 179 -15.29 4.20 -12.31
CA ASP A 179 -16.70 3.87 -12.16
C ASP A 179 -17.08 3.80 -10.66
N PRO A 180 -18.14 4.50 -10.21
CA PRO A 180 -18.64 4.39 -8.84
C PRO A 180 -18.96 2.96 -8.40
N GLU A 181 -19.38 2.09 -9.32
CA GLU A 181 -19.62 0.67 -9.04
C GLU A 181 -18.31 -0.06 -8.71
N LEU A 182 -17.23 0.24 -9.42
CA LEU A 182 -15.90 -0.29 -9.08
C LEU A 182 -15.46 0.18 -7.69
N ALA A 183 -15.68 1.45 -7.34
CA ALA A 183 -15.38 1.96 -6.00
C ALA A 183 -16.16 1.22 -4.90
N ARG A 184 -17.43 0.88 -5.17
CA ARG A 184 -18.29 0.11 -4.25
C ARG A 184 -17.80 -1.35 -4.14
N LEU A 185 -17.47 -1.98 -5.25
CA LEU A 185 -16.91 -3.34 -5.29
C LEU A 185 -15.56 -3.40 -4.57
N ALA A 186 -14.67 -2.44 -4.81
CA ALA A 186 -13.38 -2.34 -4.14
C ALA A 186 -13.50 -2.29 -2.61
N GLN A 187 -14.44 -1.49 -2.09
CA GLN A 187 -14.74 -1.49 -0.65
C GLN A 187 -15.16 -2.87 -0.16
N SER A 188 -16.06 -3.55 -0.89
CA SER A 188 -16.50 -4.90 -0.53
C SER A 188 -15.36 -5.92 -0.54
N TRP A 189 -14.43 -5.82 -1.50
CA TRP A 189 -13.26 -6.69 -1.56
C TRP A 189 -12.34 -6.45 -0.37
N VAL A 190 -12.06 -5.18 -0.02
CA VAL A 190 -11.24 -4.84 1.14
C VAL A 190 -11.85 -5.39 2.43
N SER A 191 -13.17 -5.24 2.62
CA SER A 191 -13.86 -5.83 3.77
C SER A 191 -13.80 -7.36 3.76
N ALA A 192 -13.95 -8.02 2.61
CA ALA A 192 -13.83 -9.47 2.47
C ALA A 192 -12.39 -9.97 2.74
N LEU A 193 -11.37 -9.13 2.55
CA LEU A 193 -9.98 -9.39 2.96
C LEU A 193 -9.75 -9.23 4.47
N GLY A 194 -10.78 -8.91 5.26
CA GLY A 194 -10.67 -8.64 6.70
C GLY A 194 -9.96 -7.33 7.01
N LYS A 195 -9.99 -6.38 6.07
CA LYS A 195 -9.33 -5.07 6.18
C LYS A 195 -10.37 -3.95 6.16
N THR A 196 -9.94 -2.77 6.58
CA THR A 196 -10.76 -1.55 6.62
C THR A 196 -10.49 -0.74 5.36
N PRO A 197 -11.50 -0.49 4.51
CA PRO A 197 -11.35 0.44 3.40
C PRO A 197 -11.42 1.88 3.89
N ILE A 198 -10.55 2.75 3.37
CA ILE A 198 -10.78 4.19 3.39
C ILE A 198 -10.89 4.72 1.97
N MET A 199 -11.92 5.53 1.72
CA MET A 199 -12.15 6.13 0.41
C MET A 199 -11.33 7.39 0.25
N VAL A 200 -10.52 7.43 -0.80
CA VAL A 200 -9.64 8.55 -1.09
C VAL A 200 -9.87 8.98 -2.53
N ARG A 201 -10.08 10.28 -2.75
CA ARG A 201 -10.02 10.82 -4.12
C ARG A 201 -8.56 10.93 -4.52
N ASP A 202 -8.29 10.65 -5.78
CA ASP A 202 -6.95 10.82 -6.32
C ASP A 202 -6.42 12.23 -6.03
N SER A 203 -5.26 12.26 -5.38
CA SER A 203 -4.65 13.45 -4.82
C SER A 203 -3.19 13.14 -4.49
N PRO A 204 -2.25 14.09 -4.66
CA PRO A 204 -0.83 13.82 -4.40
C PRO A 204 -0.60 13.27 -3.00
N GLY A 205 -0.03 12.06 -2.91
CA GLY A 205 0.23 11.33 -1.66
C GLY A 205 -1.01 10.78 -0.94
N PHE A 206 -2.17 10.73 -1.59
CA PHE A 206 -3.43 10.20 -1.04
C PHE A 206 -3.74 10.79 0.34
N ALA A 207 -4.37 10.02 1.24
CA ALA A 207 -4.61 10.46 2.61
C ALA A 207 -3.41 10.13 3.51
N SER A 208 -2.96 8.87 3.48
CA SER A 208 -1.96 8.35 4.40
C SER A 208 -0.56 8.92 4.19
N SER A 209 -0.03 8.86 2.95
CA SER A 209 1.33 9.31 2.65
C SER A 209 1.47 10.81 2.87
N ARG A 210 0.48 11.59 2.42
CA ARG A 210 0.46 13.05 2.59
C ARG A 210 0.43 13.48 4.06
N LEU A 211 -0.48 12.91 4.86
CA LEU A 211 -0.55 13.25 6.29
C LEU A 211 0.69 12.76 7.04
N GLY A 212 1.14 11.54 6.76
CA GLY A 212 2.32 10.97 7.39
C GLY A 212 3.60 11.77 7.10
N VAL A 213 3.78 12.26 5.87
CA VAL A 213 4.90 13.12 5.51
C VAL A 213 4.78 14.49 6.17
N ALA A 214 3.59 15.09 6.23
CA ALA A 214 3.41 16.39 6.90
C ALA A 214 3.87 16.34 8.37
N ILE A 215 3.48 15.30 9.12
CA ILE A 215 3.90 15.10 10.50
C ILE A 215 5.42 14.85 10.59
N ALA A 216 5.95 14.02 9.68
CA ALA A 216 7.38 13.73 9.66
C ALA A 216 8.23 14.97 9.38
N LEU A 217 7.88 15.77 8.37
CA LEU A 217 8.64 16.97 8.03
C LEU A 217 8.67 17.97 9.19
N GLU A 218 7.56 18.15 9.89
CA GLU A 218 7.53 19.03 11.05
C GLU A 218 8.40 18.51 12.20
N ALA A 219 8.32 17.21 12.50
CA ALA A 219 9.20 16.60 13.50
C ALA A 219 10.69 16.78 13.14
N ILE A 220 11.04 16.70 11.86
CA ILE A 220 12.42 16.91 11.39
C ILE A 220 12.83 18.38 11.54
N ARG A 221 11.95 19.34 11.21
CA ARG A 221 12.22 20.77 11.42
C ARG A 221 12.46 21.08 12.89
N MET A 222 11.67 20.50 13.79
CA MET A 222 11.88 20.67 15.23
C MET A 222 13.26 20.18 15.70
N VAL A 223 13.78 19.09 15.12
CA VAL A 223 15.16 18.64 15.38
C VAL A 223 16.17 19.63 14.82
N GLU A 224 15.98 20.07 13.57
CA GLU A 224 16.86 21.02 12.88
C GLU A 224 16.94 22.39 13.59
N GLU A 225 15.83 22.87 14.14
CA GLU A 225 15.70 24.12 14.89
C GLU A 225 16.13 23.99 16.35
N GLY A 226 16.47 22.78 16.81
CA GLY A 226 16.91 22.52 18.18
C GLY A 226 15.81 22.63 19.24
N VAL A 227 14.54 22.41 18.87
CA VAL A 227 13.39 22.47 19.78
C VAL A 227 13.47 21.38 20.85
N ALA A 228 13.83 20.15 20.45
CA ALA A 228 13.98 19.00 21.34
C ALA A 228 14.79 17.88 20.67
N SER A 229 15.20 16.88 21.47
CA SER A 229 15.84 15.66 20.95
C SER A 229 14.86 14.81 20.11
N PRO A 230 15.35 13.98 19.17
CA PRO A 230 14.51 13.01 18.47
C PRO A 230 13.70 12.12 19.42
N GLU A 231 14.31 11.67 20.52
CA GLU A 231 13.69 10.85 21.55
C GLU A 231 12.51 11.54 22.22
N ASP A 232 12.68 12.81 22.60
CA ASP A 232 11.63 13.58 23.30
C ASP A 232 10.47 13.95 22.37
N ILE A 233 10.75 14.28 21.10
CA ILE A 233 9.72 14.53 20.08
C ILE A 233 8.87 13.27 19.85
N ASP A 234 9.53 12.13 19.68
CA ASP A 234 8.82 10.85 19.52
C ASP A 234 8.05 10.46 20.79
N ALA A 235 8.63 10.67 21.98
CA ALA A 235 7.98 10.40 23.26
C ALA A 235 6.72 11.25 23.46
N ALA A 236 6.73 12.52 23.05
CA ALA A 236 5.55 13.38 23.10
C ALA A 236 4.40 12.82 22.24
N MET A 237 4.70 12.36 21.03
CA MET A 237 3.69 11.78 20.13
C MET A 237 3.18 10.42 20.60
N VAL A 238 4.06 9.57 21.15
CA VAL A 238 3.69 8.25 21.65
C VAL A 238 2.91 8.34 22.97
N LEU A 239 3.42 9.07 23.95
CA LEU A 239 2.84 9.12 25.30
C LEU A 239 1.66 10.10 25.38
N GLY A 240 1.77 11.25 24.73
CA GLY A 240 0.76 12.31 24.74
C GLY A 240 -0.39 12.02 23.77
N TYR A 241 -0.06 11.71 22.50
CA TYR A 241 -1.05 11.54 21.43
C TYR A 241 -1.36 10.07 21.09
N LYS A 242 -0.73 9.11 21.80
CA LYS A 242 -0.97 7.68 21.64
C LYS A 242 -0.66 7.13 20.25
N HIS A 243 0.27 7.76 19.53
CA HIS A 243 0.82 7.16 18.33
C HIS A 243 1.53 5.84 18.70
N PRO A 244 1.36 4.76 17.91
CA PRO A 244 2.03 3.48 18.19
C PRO A 244 3.56 3.59 18.07
N VAL A 245 4.04 4.48 17.20
CA VAL A 245 5.45 4.79 16.97
C VAL A 245 5.56 6.28 16.70
N GLY A 246 6.61 6.93 17.22
CA GLY A 246 6.85 8.35 16.99
C GLY A 246 7.21 8.67 15.52
N PRO A 247 7.02 9.92 15.07
CA PRO A 247 7.20 10.29 13.68
C PRO A 247 8.63 10.14 13.16
N LEU A 248 9.66 10.38 13.97
CA LEU A 248 11.06 10.25 13.57
C LEU A 248 11.44 8.78 13.46
N ARG A 249 11.05 7.94 14.43
CA ARG A 249 11.31 6.50 14.37
C ARG A 249 10.53 5.84 13.24
N THR A 250 9.32 6.33 12.94
CA THR A 250 8.54 5.91 11.77
C THR A 250 9.26 6.30 10.47
N THR A 251 9.88 7.48 10.41
CA THR A 251 10.70 7.92 9.27
C THR A 251 11.89 7.00 9.06
N ASP A 252 12.61 6.61 10.12
CA ASP A 252 13.70 5.63 10.06
C ASP A 252 13.25 4.24 9.59
N ILE A 253 12.06 3.78 10.00
CA ILE A 253 11.51 2.48 9.60
C ILE A 253 11.12 2.48 8.12
N VAL A 254 10.50 3.56 7.64
CA VAL A 254 10.11 3.72 6.23
C VAL A 254 11.35 3.89 5.33
N GLY A 255 12.33 4.64 5.81
CA GLY A 255 13.53 5.03 5.08
C GLY A 255 13.52 6.51 4.72
N LEU A 256 14.63 7.19 5.00
CA LEU A 256 14.74 8.64 4.84
C LEU A 256 14.77 9.07 3.37
N ASP A 257 15.37 8.26 2.49
CA ASP A 257 15.35 8.46 1.04
C ASP A 257 13.94 8.36 0.46
N VAL A 258 13.16 7.38 0.92
CA VAL A 258 11.74 7.25 0.53
C VAL A 258 10.95 8.47 0.99
N ARG A 259 11.17 8.92 2.23
CA ARG A 259 10.52 10.10 2.79
C ARG A 259 10.89 11.38 2.04
N LEU A 260 12.17 11.54 1.69
CA LEU A 260 12.65 12.67 0.91
C LEU A 260 12.00 12.68 -0.47
N GLY A 261 11.98 11.55 -1.19
CA GLY A 261 11.35 11.47 -2.51
C GLY A 261 9.86 11.81 -2.50
N ILE A 262 9.10 11.34 -1.49
CA ILE A 262 7.69 11.73 -1.34
C ILE A 262 7.56 13.23 -1.03
N ALA A 263 8.41 13.78 -0.15
CA ALA A 263 8.36 15.19 0.21
C ALA A 263 8.68 16.10 -0.99
N GLU A 264 9.66 15.74 -1.82
CA GLU A 264 9.99 16.46 -3.06
C GLU A 264 8.82 16.45 -4.04
N HIS A 265 8.22 15.28 -4.29
CA HIS A 265 7.05 15.18 -5.15
C HIS A 265 5.85 16.01 -4.63
N LEU A 266 5.59 15.95 -3.31
CA LEU A 266 4.53 16.76 -2.70
C LEU A 266 4.86 18.26 -2.73
N HIS A 267 6.13 18.65 -2.63
CA HIS A 267 6.55 20.04 -2.76
C HIS A 267 6.33 20.56 -4.18
N GLU A 268 6.74 19.79 -5.20
CA GLU A 268 6.50 20.12 -6.61
C GLU A 268 5.01 20.30 -6.92
N THR A 269 4.16 19.47 -6.31
CA THR A 269 2.71 19.44 -6.64
C THR A 269 1.85 20.33 -5.74
N LEU A 270 2.22 20.51 -4.47
CA LEU A 270 1.41 21.18 -3.45
C LEU A 270 2.12 22.37 -2.76
N GLY A 271 3.36 22.69 -3.15
CA GLY A 271 4.10 23.88 -2.75
C GLY A 271 4.85 23.79 -1.41
N ASP A 272 5.21 24.96 -0.90
CA ASP A 272 6.23 25.15 0.15
C ASP A 272 5.95 24.48 1.49
N ARG A 273 4.70 24.14 1.80
CA ARG A 273 4.37 23.41 3.05
C ARG A 273 5.04 22.03 3.12
N PHE A 274 5.40 21.45 1.97
CA PHE A 274 6.10 20.17 1.86
C PHE A 274 7.60 20.32 1.56
N THR A 275 8.15 21.53 1.62
CA THR A 275 9.60 21.73 1.43
C THR A 275 10.39 20.82 2.38
N PRO A 276 11.22 19.90 1.84
CA PRO A 276 12.01 19.00 2.65
C PRO A 276 13.05 19.79 3.47
N PRO A 277 13.11 19.60 4.80
CA PRO A 277 14.11 20.25 5.66
C PRO A 277 15.55 19.87 5.26
N GLN A 278 16.52 20.75 5.49
CA GLN A 278 17.90 20.51 5.07
C GLN A 278 18.50 19.31 5.80
N LEU A 279 18.12 19.11 7.07
CA LEU A 279 18.56 17.96 7.86
C LEU A 279 18.21 16.62 7.20
N LEU A 280 17.01 16.50 6.61
CA LEU A 280 16.60 15.28 5.89
C LEU A 280 17.48 15.04 4.67
N ARG A 281 17.75 16.10 3.88
CA ARG A 281 18.62 16.01 2.70
C ARG A 281 20.03 15.58 3.08
N ASP A 282 20.57 16.14 4.15
CA ASP A 282 21.92 15.83 4.62
C ASP A 282 22.05 14.39 5.14
N LEU A 283 21.04 13.88 5.87
CA LEU A 283 21.00 12.48 6.31
C LEU A 283 20.99 11.51 5.12
N VAL A 284 20.15 11.79 4.12
CA VAL A 284 20.08 10.97 2.90
C VAL A 284 21.41 11.03 2.14
N ALA A 285 22.00 12.21 1.98
CA ALA A 285 23.28 12.38 1.30
C ALA A 285 24.44 11.62 1.96
N ARG A 286 24.41 11.43 3.29
CA ARG A 286 25.38 10.62 4.04
C ARG A 286 25.12 9.11 3.99
N GLY A 287 23.97 8.68 3.47
CA GLY A 287 23.56 7.27 3.52
C GLY A 287 22.98 6.83 4.87
N ASP A 288 22.63 7.77 5.75
CA ASP A 288 21.93 7.52 7.00
C ASP A 288 20.43 7.31 6.72
N LEU A 289 20.09 6.19 6.05
CA LEU A 289 18.74 5.89 5.53
C LEU A 289 17.77 5.27 6.54
N GLY A 290 18.08 5.31 7.84
CA GLY A 290 17.26 4.73 8.90
C GLY A 290 17.59 3.26 9.16
N ARG A 291 16.56 2.47 9.47
CA ARG A 291 16.73 1.07 9.89
C ARG A 291 17.48 0.23 8.87
N LYS A 292 17.25 0.47 7.57
CA LYS A 292 17.87 -0.33 6.48
C LYS A 292 19.37 -0.11 6.31
N SER A 293 19.91 1.01 6.78
CA SER A 293 21.35 1.31 6.79
C SER A 293 21.98 1.19 8.18
N GLY A 294 21.20 0.79 9.19
CA GLY A 294 21.66 0.70 10.58
C GLY A 294 21.72 2.05 11.31
N ARG A 295 21.35 3.17 10.66
CA ARG A 295 21.39 4.51 11.26
C ARG A 295 20.50 5.50 10.51
N GLY A 296 19.76 6.31 11.26
CA GLY A 296 19.02 7.49 10.79
C GLY A 296 18.99 8.55 11.89
N PHE A 297 17.78 8.94 12.33
CA PHE A 297 17.61 9.69 13.58
C PHE A 297 18.02 8.88 14.81
N PHE A 298 17.89 7.55 14.74
CA PHE A 298 18.28 6.61 15.79
C PHE A 298 19.38 5.65 15.32
N ASP A 299 20.07 5.01 16.27
CA ASP A 299 20.99 3.90 15.99
C ASP A 299 20.20 2.58 15.89
N TRP A 300 20.45 1.81 14.83
CA TRP A 300 19.76 0.55 14.51
C TRP A 300 20.73 -0.64 14.39
N LYS A 301 21.98 -0.50 14.82
CA LYS A 301 23.01 -1.56 14.71
C LYS A 301 22.62 -2.88 15.39
N ASP A 302 21.73 -2.85 16.38
CA ASP A 302 21.28 -4.04 17.12
C ASP A 302 19.90 -4.56 16.71
N ALA A 303 19.27 -3.99 15.66
CA ALA A 303 17.87 -4.26 15.30
C ALA A 303 17.68 -5.16 14.06
N SER A 304 18.72 -5.92 13.70
CA SER A 304 18.77 -6.87 12.58
C SER A 304 17.80 -8.03 12.75
#